data_AF-B6YRS1-F1
#
_entry.id   AF-B6YRS1-F1
#
_cell.length_a   1.000
_cell.length_b   1.000
_cell.length_c   1.000
_cell.angle_alpha   90.00
_cell.angle_beta   90.00
_cell.angle_gamma   90.00
#
_symmetry.space_group_name_H-M   'P 1'
#
loop_
_entity.id
_entity.type
_entity.pdbx_description
1 polymer ?
#
loop_
_entity_poly.entity_id
_entity_poly.type
_entity_poly.pdbx_seq_one_letter_code
_entity_poly.pdbx_strand_id
1 'polypeptide(L)' 'MQIYFSIDDYKMDVMENLLVTIQENFTSFKKDATAQIEKGNKAAGTRARKISLTIEKALKEFRKKSIKASNE' A
#
# COMPACT_ATOMS: atom_id res chain seq x y z
N MET A 1 7.71 -40.29 7.09
CA MET A 1 8.67 -40.02 6.00
C MET A 1 8.18 -38.77 5.30
N GLN A 2 8.94 -37.68 5.44
CA GLN A 2 8.63 -36.38 4.86
C GLN A 2 8.48 -36.46 3.34
N ILE A 3 7.48 -35.79 2.79
CA ILE A 3 7.69 -35.00 1.58
C ILE A 3 7.17 -33.60 1.90
N TYR A 4 8.02 -32.84 2.59
CA TYR A 4 7.91 -31.39 2.64
C TYR A 4 8.06 -30.92 1.19
N PHE A 5 6.94 -30.61 0.54
CA PHE A 5 6.97 -29.80 -0.67
C PHE A 5 7.48 -28.42 -0.25
N SER A 6 8.76 -28.21 -0.57
CA SER A 6 9.53 -26.97 -0.66
C SER A 6 9.00 -25.76 0.10
N ILE A 7 9.75 -25.38 1.15
CA ILE A 7 9.57 -24.18 1.99
C ILE A 7 9.96 -22.88 1.22
N ASP A 8 10.03 -22.91 -0.11
CA ASP A 8 10.75 -21.89 -0.90
C ASP A 8 9.89 -20.86 -1.66
N ASP A 9 8.57 -20.79 -1.46
CA ASP A 9 7.72 -19.74 -2.08
C ASP A 9 6.90 -18.91 -1.09
N TYR A 10 7.40 -18.71 0.14
CA TYR A 10 6.95 -17.60 1.00
C TYR A 10 7.61 -16.28 0.56
N LYS A 11 7.46 -15.92 -0.71
CA LYS A 11 7.93 -14.66 -1.27
C LYS A 11 6.82 -14.11 -2.17
N MET A 12 5.80 -13.54 -1.54
CA MET A 12 4.96 -12.58 -2.24
C MET A 12 5.88 -11.49 -2.80
N ASP A 13 5.81 -11.21 -4.10
CA ASP A 13 6.75 -10.28 -4.71
C ASP A 13 6.67 -8.92 -4.00
N VAL A 14 7.80 -8.25 -3.84
CA VAL A 14 7.85 -6.99 -3.09
C VAL A 14 6.95 -5.94 -3.76
N MET A 15 6.74 -6.00 -5.08
CA MET A 15 5.78 -5.13 -5.78
C MET A 15 4.32 -5.51 -5.54
N GLU A 16 3.99 -6.80 -5.44
CA GLU A 16 2.64 -7.26 -5.08
C GLU A 16 2.26 -6.80 -3.68
N ASN A 17 3.17 -6.91 -2.71
CA ASN A 17 2.96 -6.41 -1.35
C ASN A 17 2.72 -4.88 -1.32
N LEU A 18 3.48 -4.12 -2.13
CA LEU A 18 3.28 -2.68 -2.26
C LEU A 18 1.91 -2.36 -2.86
N LEU A 19 1.47 -3.13 -3.87
CA LEU A 19 0.15 -2.95 -4.49
C LEU A 19 -0.99 -3.19 -3.47
N VAL A 20 -0.92 -4.28 -2.71
CA VAL A 20 -1.90 -4.59 -1.65
C VAL A 20 -1.90 -3.47 -0.59
N THR A 21 -0.72 -3.07 -0.13
CA THR A 21 -0.56 -1.98 0.85
C THR A 21 -1.18 -0.66 0.34
N ILE A 22 -1.01 -0.33 -0.94
CA ILE A 22 -1.60 0.87 -1.53
C ILE A 22 -3.13 0.77 -1.54
N GLN A 23 -3.70 -0.38 -1.92
CA GLN A 23 -5.16 -0.57 -1.98
C GLN A 23 -5.83 -0.44 -0.59
N GLU A 24 -5.23 -1.06 0.43
CA GLU A 24 -5.72 -0.98 1.81
C GLU A 24 -5.68 0.45 2.36
N ASN A 25 -4.54 1.11 2.15
CA ASN A 25 -4.36 2.49 2.59
C ASN A 25 -5.27 3.45 1.83
N PHE A 26 -5.51 3.23 0.53
CA PHE A 26 -6.41 4.06 -0.26
C PHE A 26 -7.86 3.96 0.21
N THR A 27 -8.29 2.76 0.61
CA THR A 27 -9.62 2.56 1.21
C THR A 27 -9.77 3.37 2.50
N SER A 28 -8.76 3.31 3.37
CA SER A 28 -8.74 4.09 4.62
C SER A 28 -8.69 5.60 4.37
N PHE A 29 -7.86 6.04 3.42
CA PHE A 29 -7.77 7.42 2.99
C PHE A 29 -9.11 7.93 2.48
N LYS A 30 -9.77 7.20 1.57
CA LYS A 30 -11.06 7.59 0.99
C LYS A 30 -12.10 7.80 2.08
N LYS A 31 -12.22 6.86 3.02
CA LYS A 31 -13.16 6.96 4.14
C LYS A 31 -12.94 8.23 4.97
N ASP A 32 -11.72 8.48 5.41
CA ASP A 32 -11.40 9.62 6.27
C ASP A 32 -11.46 10.96 5.51
N ALA A 33 -11.06 10.99 4.25
CA ALA A 33 -11.16 12.17 3.39
C ALA A 33 -12.62 12.55 3.12
N THR A 34 -13.48 11.57 2.78
CA THR A 34 -14.92 11.79 2.63
C THR A 34 -15.54 12.32 3.92
N ALA A 35 -15.21 11.75 5.08
CA ALA A 35 -15.71 12.24 6.36
C ALA A 35 -15.24 13.68 6.68
N GLN A 36 -14.03 14.07 6.27
CA GLN A 36 -13.57 15.45 6.38
C GLN A 36 -14.38 16.38 5.47
N ILE A 37 -14.59 16.00 4.19
CA ILE A 37 -15.24 16.82 3.17
C ILE A 37 -16.73 17.02 3.49
N GLU A 38 -17.44 15.92 3.79
CA GLU A 38 -18.90 15.96 3.95
C GLU A 38 -19.32 16.46 5.33
N LYS A 39 -18.56 16.10 6.38
CA LYS A 39 -18.97 16.32 7.78
C LYS A 39 -18.09 17.34 8.50
N GLY A 40 -17.11 17.94 7.82
CA GLY A 40 -16.15 18.85 8.43
C GLY A 40 -15.28 18.20 9.52
N ASN A 41 -15.17 16.86 9.54
CA ASN A 41 -14.48 16.14 10.61
C ASN A 41 -12.97 16.36 10.53
N LYS A 42 -12.47 17.30 11.34
CA LYS A 42 -11.05 17.70 11.38
C LYS A 42 -10.11 16.55 11.76
N ALA A 43 -10.53 15.68 12.68
CA ALA A 43 -9.73 14.53 13.11
C ALA A 43 -9.57 13.49 11.99
N ALA A 44 -10.65 13.23 11.24
CA ALA A 44 -10.59 12.41 10.02
C ALA A 44 -9.65 13.03 8.99
N GLY A 45 -9.67 14.35 8.83
CA GLY A 45 -8.74 15.03 7.95
C GLY A 45 -7.26 14.89 8.33
N THR A 46 -6.94 14.91 9.62
CA THR A 46 -5.56 14.64 10.08
C THR A 46 -5.13 13.21 9.75
N ARG A 47 -6.01 12.22 9.93
CA ARG A 47 -5.72 10.82 9.55
C ARG A 47 -5.57 10.65 8.04
N ALA A 48 -6.44 11.26 7.24
CA ALA A 48 -6.36 11.23 5.78
C ALA A 48 -5.01 11.77 5.28
N ARG A 49 -4.53 12.89 5.83
CA ARG A 49 -3.20 13.44 5.48
C ARG A 49 -2.05 12.51 5.88
N LYS A 50 -2.14 11.86 7.04
CA LYS A 50 -1.10 10.90 7.46
C LYS A 50 -1.05 9.70 6.52
N ILE A 51 -2.21 9.15 6.15
CA ILE A 51 -2.30 8.02 5.23
C ILE A 51 -1.87 8.42 3.81
N SER A 52 -2.20 9.63 3.34
CA SER A 52 -1.78 10.07 2.00
C SER A 52 -0.25 10.10 1.87
N LEU A 53 0.48 10.49 2.92
CA LEU A 53 1.95 10.43 2.95
C LEU A 53 2.48 8.99 2.87
N THR A 54 1.79 8.04 3.49
CA THR A 54 2.15 6.61 3.40
C THR A 54 1.92 6.08 1.98
N ILE A 55 0.77 6.41 1.37
CA ILE A 55 0.45 6.04 -0.02
C ILE A 55 1.50 6.62 -0.98
N GLU A 56 1.87 7.89 -0.83
CA GLU A 56 2.88 8.54 -1.68
C GLU A 56 4.22 7.79 -1.66
N LYS A 57 4.69 7.40 -0.46
CA LYS A 57 5.93 6.63 -0.31
C LYS A 57 5.84 5.26 -1.00
N ALA A 58 4.74 4.54 -0.79
CA ALA A 58 4.51 3.24 -1.40
C ALA A 58 4.45 3.33 -2.94
N LEU A 59 3.78 4.35 -3.49
CA LEU A 59 3.73 4.60 -4.94
C LEU A 59 5.11 4.90 -5.52
N LYS A 60 5.93 5.70 -4.82
CA LYS A 60 7.32 5.99 -5.24
C LYS A 60 8.17 4.72 -5.23
N GLU A 61 8.05 3.89 -4.20
CA GLU A 61 8.79 2.64 -4.11
C GLU A 61 8.37 1.65 -5.19
N PHE A 62 7.06 1.51 -5.41
CA PHE A 62 6.49 0.68 -6.48
C PHE A 62 7.05 1.12 -7.83
N ARG A 63 7.01 2.42 -8.15
CA ARG A 63 7.58 2.97 -9.39
C ARG A 63 9.06 2.63 -9.53
N LYS A 64 9.86 2.81 -8.48
CA LYS A 64 11.30 2.53 -8.50
C LYS A 64 11.58 1.05 -8.81
N LYS A 65 10.85 0.14 -8.16
CA LYS A 65 11.01 -1.30 -8.37
C LYS A 65 10.53 -1.74 -9.75
N SER A 66 9.41 -1.21 -10.22
CA SER A 66 8.88 -1.48 -11.56
C SER A 66 9.87 -1.05 -12.66
N ILE A 67 10.49 0.12 -12.55
CA ILE A 67 11.53 0.57 -13.49
C ILE A 67 12.74 -0.37 -13.44
N LYS A 68 13.18 -0.76 -12.25
CA LYS A 68 14.33 -1.67 -12.09
C LYS A 68 14.05 -3.02 -12.76
N ALA A 69 12.87 -3.60 -12.54
CA ALA A 69 12.47 -4.87 -13.14
C ALA A 69 12.33 -4.81 -14.68
N SER A 70 12.07 -3.64 -15.24
CA SER A 70 11.98 -3.43 -16.70
C SER A 70 13.34 -3.22 -17.38
N ASN A 71 14.40 -2.98 -16.61
CA ASN A 71 15.75 -2.68 -17.11
C ASN A 71 16.75 -3.82 -16.82
N GLU A 72 16.29 -4.92 -16.22
CA GLU A 72 16.99 -6.20 -16.07
C GLU A 72 16.54 -7.16 -17.18
#